data_AF-A0A1R0GPF4-F1
#
_entry.id   AF-A0A1R0GPF4-F1
#
_cell.length_a   1.000
_cell.length_b   1.000
_cell.length_c   1.000
_cell.angle_alpha   90.00
_cell.angle_beta   90.00
_cell.angle_gamma   90.00
#
_symmetry.space_group_name_H-M   'P 1'
#
loop_
_entity.id
_entity.type
_entity.pdbx_description
1 polymer ?
#
loop_
_entity_poly.entity_id
_entity_poly.type
_entity_poly.pdbx_seq_one_letter_code
_entity_poly.pdbx_strand_id
1 'polypeptide(L)'
;MFSEMDADNNANLEMWSSKLVGKYIQTSSGPQLNVNSALVFHESDLPQPYRILKPDSIATMDFRTDRLNVNTDGSYQVKFVTYG
;
A
#
# COMPACT_ATOMS: atom_id res chain seq x y z
N MET A 1 21.87 7.83 15.27
CA MET A 1 20.83 6.82 15.57
C MET A 1 19.59 6.95 14.69
N PHE A 2 19.35 8.08 13.99
CA PHE A 2 18.26 8.22 13.01
C PHE A 2 18.58 7.64 11.61
N SER A 3 19.82 7.21 11.34
CA SER A 3 20.29 6.86 9.99
C SER A 3 19.93 5.46 9.50
N GLU A 4 19.64 4.52 10.40
CA GLU A 4 19.36 3.11 10.02
C GLU A 4 17.89 2.90 9.65
N MET A 5 16.95 3.46 10.43
CA MET A 5 15.52 3.37 10.15
C MET A 5 15.13 4.00 8.80
N ASP A 6 15.74 5.12 8.43
CA ASP A 6 15.47 5.78 7.15
C ASP A 6 15.98 4.96 5.95
N ALA A 7 17.11 4.28 6.11
CA ALA A 7 17.65 3.39 5.09
C ALA A 7 16.78 2.14 4.90
N ASP A 8 16.33 1.53 6.00
CA ASP A 8 15.43 0.39 5.98
C ASP A 8 14.07 0.74 5.36
N ASN A 9 13.52 1.91 5.71
CA ASN A 9 12.27 2.40 5.13
C ASN A 9 12.40 2.66 3.63
N ASN A 10 13.52 3.21 3.15
CA ASN A 10 13.76 3.41 1.72
C ASN A 10 13.89 2.08 0.96
N ALA A 11 14.66 1.12 1.49
CA ALA A 11 14.77 -0.21 0.89
C ALA A 11 13.42 -0.94 0.85
N ASN A 12 12.65 -0.84 1.92
CA ASN A 12 11.30 -1.40 1.99
C ASN A 12 10.33 -0.67 1.04
N LEU A 13 10.44 0.65 0.90
CA LEU A 13 9.65 1.45 -0.03
C LEU A 13 9.88 1.02 -1.48
N GLU A 14 11.14 0.85 -1.89
CA GLU A 14 11.50 0.38 -3.23
C GLU A 14 11.00 -1.05 -3.49
N MET A 15 11.13 -1.93 -2.49
CA MET A 15 10.63 -3.30 -2.56
C MET A 15 9.12 -3.34 -2.79
N TRP A 16 8.33 -2.61 -1.98
CA TRP A 16 6.88 -2.61 -2.09
C TRP A 16 6.39 -1.86 -3.32
N SER A 17 7.05 -0.77 -3.70
CA SER A 17 6.76 -0.06 -4.96
C SER A 17 6.90 -1.01 -6.15
N SER A 18 8.02 -1.76 -6.22
CA SER A 18 8.28 -2.72 -7.29
C SER A 18 7.28 -3.87 -7.32
N LYS A 19 6.79 -4.30 -6.16
CA LYS A 19 5.81 -5.40 -6.05
C LYS A 19 4.38 -4.97 -6.40
N LEU A 20 3.98 -3.76 -5.99
CA LEU A 20 2.57 -3.36 -5.96
C LEU A 20 2.18 -2.39 -7.06
N VAL A 21 3.04 -1.46 -7.47
CA VAL A 21 2.66 -0.42 -8.44
C VAL A 21 2.19 -1.03 -9.75
N GLY A 22 1.04 -0.58 -10.24
CA GLY A 22 0.38 -1.11 -11.43
C GLY A 22 -0.46 -2.38 -11.21
N LYS A 23 -0.31 -3.05 -10.06
CA LYS A 23 -1.16 -4.15 -9.62
C LYS A 23 -2.43 -3.65 -8.94
N TYR A 24 -3.33 -4.56 -8.62
CA TYR A 24 -4.59 -4.28 -7.95
C TYR A 24 -4.62 -4.89 -6.56
N ILE A 25 -5.22 -4.19 -5.60
CA ILE A 25 -5.40 -4.71 -4.23
C ILE A 25 -6.84 -5.17 -4.00
N GLN A 26 -7.00 -6.45 -3.68
CA GLN A 26 -8.24 -6.99 -3.13
C GLN A 26 -8.28 -6.74 -1.63
N THR A 27 -9.31 -6.05 -1.18
CA THR A 27 -9.62 -5.83 0.24
C THR A 27 -10.74 -6.76 0.69
N SER A 28 -10.77 -7.09 1.97
CA SER A 28 -11.80 -7.92 2.60
C SER A 28 -13.17 -7.25 2.65
N SER A 29 -13.20 -5.92 2.71
CA SER A 29 -14.42 -5.10 2.79
C SER A 29 -14.80 -4.43 1.47
N GLY A 30 -13.94 -4.48 0.46
CA GLY A 30 -14.18 -3.89 -0.86
C GLY A 30 -14.92 -4.83 -1.82
N PRO A 31 -15.28 -4.33 -3.01
CA PRO A 31 -15.86 -5.16 -4.05
C PRO A 31 -14.86 -6.21 -4.53
N GLN A 32 -15.37 -7.33 -5.02
CA GLN A 32 -14.56 -8.30 -5.74
C GLN A 32 -14.05 -7.65 -7.04
N LEU A 33 -12.74 -7.68 -7.24
CA LEU A 33 -12.14 -7.15 -8.46
C LEU A 33 -12.32 -8.13 -9.62
N ASN A 34 -12.73 -7.61 -10.77
CA ASN A 34 -12.85 -8.36 -12.02
C ASN A 34 -11.67 -8.02 -12.96
N VAL A 35 -10.46 -8.39 -12.52
CA VAL A 35 -9.22 -8.25 -13.28
C VAL A 35 -8.47 -9.58 -13.26
N ASN A 36 -7.45 -9.73 -14.11
CA ASN A 36 -6.62 -10.94 -14.12
C ASN A 36 -6.04 -11.19 -12.71
N SER A 37 -6.29 -12.39 -12.16
CA SER A 37 -5.85 -12.76 -10.80
C SER A 37 -4.34 -12.68 -10.61
N ALA A 38 -3.53 -12.84 -11.67
CA ALA A 38 -2.08 -12.66 -11.61
C ALA A 38 -1.65 -11.19 -11.35
N LEU A 39 -2.57 -10.25 -11.54
CA LEU A 39 -2.38 -8.82 -11.25
C LEU A 39 -2.97 -8.42 -9.90
N VAL A 40 -3.58 -9.34 -9.15
CA VAL A 40 -4.22 -9.07 -7.86
C VAL A 40 -3.29 -9.45 -6.72
N PHE A 41 -3.17 -8.55 -5.74
CA PHE A 41 -2.57 -8.78 -4.42
C PHE A 41 -3.66 -8.73 -3.36
N HIS A 42 -3.55 -9.55 -2.33
CA HIS A 42 -4.48 -9.51 -1.20
C HIS A 42 -3.92 -8.62 -0.10
N GLU A 43 -4.78 -7.84 0.56
CA GLU A 43 -4.34 -6.98 1.67
C GLU A 43 -3.74 -7.77 2.85
N SER A 44 -4.07 -9.06 2.98
CA SER A 44 -3.48 -9.98 3.96
C SER A 44 -1.99 -10.23 3.75
N ASP A 45 -1.48 -9.97 2.55
CA ASP A 45 -0.07 -10.16 2.19
C ASP A 45 0.78 -8.91 2.49
N LEU A 46 0.15 -7.82 2.95
CA LEU A 46 0.82 -6.58 3.32
C LEU A 46 1.44 -6.68 4.72
N PRO A 47 2.54 -5.93 4.97
CA PRO A 47 3.12 -5.84 6.30
C PRO A 47 2.17 -5.08 7.22
N GLN A 48 2.15 -5.45 8.50
CA GLN A 48 1.46 -4.69 9.53
C GLN A 48 2.42 -3.66 10.14
N PRO A 49 2.00 -2.40 10.37
CA PRO A 49 0.69 -1.84 10.03
C PRO A 49 0.60 -1.41 8.54
N TYR A 50 -0.59 -1.54 7.95
CA TYR A 50 -0.87 -0.99 6.62
C TYR A 50 -2.12 -0.08 6.61
N ARG A 51 -2.25 0.73 5.57
CA ARG A 51 -3.46 1.48 5.24
C ARG A 51 -3.64 1.53 3.72
N ILE A 52 -4.86 1.32 3.25
CA ILE A 52 -5.20 1.45 1.83
C ILE A 52 -6.00 2.74 1.65
N LEU A 53 -5.51 3.62 0.77
CA LEU A 53 -6.05 4.95 0.51
C LEU A 53 -6.59 5.02 -0.91
N LYS A 54 -7.83 5.49 -1.06
CA LYS A 54 -8.44 5.81 -2.35
C LYS A 54 -8.40 7.33 -2.59
N PRO A 55 -8.57 7.81 -3.83
CA PRO A 55 -8.41 9.25 -4.15
C PRO A 55 -9.28 10.19 -3.30
N ASP A 56 -10.43 9.71 -2.82
CA ASP A 56 -11.38 10.47 -2.00
C ASP A 56 -11.59 9.87 -0.59
N SER A 57 -10.70 8.96 -0.16
CA SER A 57 -10.84 8.39 1.19
C SER A 57 -10.48 9.44 2.24
N ILE A 58 -11.41 9.72 3.14
CA ILE A 58 -11.13 10.50 4.35
C ILE A 58 -10.27 9.63 5.27
N ALA A 59 -9.06 10.10 5.57
CA ALA A 59 -8.15 9.44 6.48
C ALA A 59 -7.70 10.42 7.58
N THR A 60 -7.54 9.90 8.79
CA THR A 60 -6.96 10.66 9.90
C THR A 60 -5.48 10.90 9.67
N MET A 61 -4.99 12.09 10.05
CA MET A 61 -3.58 12.47 9.96
C MET A 61 -2.78 11.96 11.18
N ASP A 62 -2.98 10.70 11.58
CA ASP A 62 -2.12 10.04 12.57
C ASP A 62 -0.85 9.54 11.86
N PHE A 63 0.30 10.08 12.25
CA PHE A 63 1.59 9.68 11.67
C PHE A 63 2.11 8.41 12.35
N ARG A 64 2.48 7.41 11.55
CA ARG A 64 3.06 6.13 11.95
C ARG A 64 4.21 5.79 11.00
N THR A 65 5.44 6.00 11.46
CA THR A 65 6.67 5.83 10.66
C THR A 65 6.81 4.45 10.03
N ASP A 66 6.25 3.41 10.67
CA ASP A 66 6.32 2.01 10.25
C ASP A 66 5.14 1.58 9.38
N ARG A 67 4.15 2.45 9.12
CA ARG A 67 2.94 2.09 8.37
C ARG A 67 3.15 2.18 6.87
N LEU A 68 2.88 1.08 6.18
CA LEU A 68 2.78 1.08 4.71
C LEU A 68 1.43 1.64 4.27
N ASN A 69 1.43 2.81 3.63
CA ASN A 69 0.26 3.33 2.94
C ASN A 69 0.29 2.89 1.47
N VAL A 70 -0.78 2.23 1.02
CA VAL A 70 -0.99 1.85 -0.37
C VAL A 70 -2.02 2.77 -1.00
N ASN A 71 -1.58 3.64 -1.92
CA ASN A 71 -2.45 4.61 -2.58
C ASN A 71 -2.94 4.03 -3.90
N THR A 72 -4.26 3.90 -4.02
CA THR A 72 -4.91 3.33 -5.19
C THR A 72 -5.73 4.37 -5.95
N ASP A 73 -6.12 4.06 -7.18
CA ASP A 73 -7.22 4.76 -7.84
C ASP A 73 -8.59 4.22 -7.40
N GLY A 74 -9.66 4.72 -8.03
CA GLY A 74 -11.04 4.26 -7.78
C GLY A 74 -11.30 2.79 -8.15
N SER A 75 -10.43 2.19 -8.96
CA SER A 75 -10.51 0.78 -9.40
C SER A 75 -9.60 -0.13 -8.56
N TYR A 76 -9.04 0.37 -7.45
CA TYR A 76 -8.08 -0.34 -6.60
C TYR A 76 -6.74 -0.67 -7.27
N GLN A 77 -6.40 -0.01 -8.38
CA GLN A 77 -5.06 -0.13 -8.95
C GLN A 77 -4.09 0.72 -8.14
N VAL A 78 -3.00 0.12 -7.66
CA VAL A 78 -1.97 0.79 -6.87
C VAL A 78 -1.20 1.75 -7.77
N LYS A 79 -1.15 3.03 -7.37
CA LYS A 79 -0.40 4.08 -8.06
C LYS A 79 0.96 4.30 -7.43
N PHE A 80 1.01 4.29 -6.10
CA PHE A 80 2.25 4.44 -5.33
C PHE A 80 2.06 3.95 -3.90
N VAL A 81 3.17 3.76 -3.20
CA VAL A 81 3.19 3.44 -1.77
C VAL A 81 4.03 4.47 -1.02
N THR A 82 3.77 4.65 0.28
CA THR A 82 4.57 5.49 1.18
C THR A 82 4.66 4.86 2.56
N TYR A 83 5.65 5.28 3.36
CA TYR A 83 5.67 5.02 4.80
C TYR A 83 5.26 6.27 5.57
N GLY A 84 4.40 6.13 6.58
CA GLY A 84 3.93 7.24 7.43
C GLY A 84 2.50 7.17 7.95
#